data_AF-A0A0H5SV72-F1
#
_entry.id   AF-A0A0H5SV72-F1
#
_cell.length_a   1.000
_cell.length_b   1.000
_cell.length_c   1.000
_cell.angle_alpha   90.00
_cell.angle_beta   90.00
_cell.angle_gamma   90.00
#
_symmetry.space_group_name_H-M   'P 1'
#
loop_
_entity.id
_entity.type
_entity.pdbx_description
1 polymer ?
#
loop_
_entity_poly.entity_id
_entity_poly.type
_entity_poly.pdbx_seq_one_letter_code
_entity_poly.pdbx_strand_id
1 'polypeptide(L)'
;MKARYPMEAFALAMVIFSQNMRDALITGILILLIATLGLVLDGSVGIRLPKWSRISCSIILMVSLTYSLFQIVLRAILGYNIDTSTSIFHIFLGLLIANHILYGEEDRNYNLLLLEGAGAFATLLIISIIREFMAEGTVYGFKLAEINFRSNGFTHVVAGFILAGLGLAVLNKIFKYKDVKSEGIYVILPVALLVQPFTIDSIESSVGMVIAILAVMFMVYSINKHLVFSKLSKEIKNLPAELVSAGMVYMILSMF
;
A
#
# COMPACT_ATOMS: atom_id res chain seq x y z
N MET A 1 6.59 6.94 18.28
CA MET A 1 5.59 5.86 18.42
C MET A 1 5.49 5.22 17.06
N LYS A 2 5.63 3.89 16.97
CA LYS A 2 5.42 3.17 15.71
C LYS A 2 3.91 3.13 15.43
N ALA A 3 3.52 3.04 14.16
CA ALA A 3 2.11 2.94 13.80
C ALA A 3 1.50 1.64 14.39
N ARG A 4 0.31 1.74 14.99
CA ARG A 4 -0.39 0.61 15.65
C ARG A 4 -1.33 -0.16 14.72
N TYR A 5 -1.38 0.22 13.45
CA TYR A 5 -2.08 -0.46 12.36
C TYR A 5 -1.06 -0.86 11.28
N PRO A 6 -1.38 -1.80 10.37
CA PRO A 6 -0.47 -2.24 9.31
C PRO A 6 -0.33 -1.16 8.23
N MET A 7 0.43 -0.11 8.55
CA MET A 7 0.57 1.11 7.76
C MET A 7 1.09 0.84 6.35
N GLU A 8 2.09 -0.03 6.21
CA GLU A 8 2.69 -0.39 4.93
C GLU A 8 1.71 -1.16 4.05
N ALA A 9 0.91 -2.07 4.62
CA ALA A 9 -0.10 -2.80 3.88
C ALA A 9 -1.21 -1.87 3.37
N PHE A 10 -1.66 -0.93 4.22
CA PHE A 10 -2.62 0.10 3.80
C PHE A 10 -2.03 1.06 2.77
N ALA A 11 -0.76 1.45 2.89
CA ALA A 11 -0.09 2.28 1.91
C ALA A 11 -0.01 1.60 0.54
N LEU A 12 0.36 0.31 0.49
CA LEU A 12 0.35 -0.47 -0.75
C LEU A 12 -1.06 -0.53 -1.35
N ALA A 13 -2.07 -0.74 -0.51
CA ALA A 13 -3.46 -0.74 -0.96
C ALA A 13 -3.93 0.63 -1.47
N MET A 14 -3.51 1.72 -0.84
CA MET A 14 -3.78 3.08 -1.30
C MET A 14 -3.12 3.38 -2.65
N VAL A 15 -1.99 2.76 -2.96
CA VAL A 15 -1.31 2.97 -4.25
C VAL A 15 -1.96 2.16 -5.37
N ILE A 16 -2.19 0.87 -5.14
CA ILE A 16 -2.61 -0.08 -6.19
C ILE A 16 -4.13 -0.25 -6.25
N PHE A 17 -4.77 -0.55 -5.12
CA PHE A 17 -6.18 -0.96 -5.07
C PHE A 17 -7.18 0.20 -4.95
N SER A 18 -6.71 1.45 -4.99
CA SER A 18 -7.58 2.64 -4.94
C SER A 18 -7.99 3.16 -6.32
N GLN A 19 -7.75 2.40 -7.40
CA GLN A 19 -8.25 2.76 -8.73
C GLN A 19 -9.78 2.68 -8.83
N ASN A 20 -10.37 1.72 -8.12
CA ASN A 20 -11.81 1.47 -8.11
C ASN A 20 -12.31 1.38 -6.67
N MET A 21 -13.39 2.11 -6.35
CA MET A 21 -13.97 2.14 -4.99
C MET A 21 -14.39 0.75 -4.51
N ARG A 22 -14.87 -0.12 -5.41
CA ARG A 22 -15.27 -1.48 -5.04
C ARG A 22 -14.08 -2.29 -4.54
N ASP A 23 -12.96 -2.26 -5.26
CA ASP A 23 -11.73 -2.97 -4.90
C ASP A 23 -11.12 -2.39 -3.63
N ALA A 24 -11.10 -1.07 -3.48
CA ALA A 24 -10.64 -0.38 -2.28
C ALA A 24 -11.44 -0.79 -1.04
N LEU A 25 -12.76 -0.89 -1.16
CA LEU A 25 -13.66 -1.29 -0.09
C LEU A 25 -13.37 -2.72 0.38
N ILE A 26 -13.30 -3.66 -0.55
CA ILE A 26 -13.05 -5.07 -0.24
C ILE A 26 -11.66 -5.26 0.36
N THR A 27 -10.65 -4.65 -0.26
CA THR A 27 -9.25 -4.74 0.17
C THR A 27 -9.09 -4.19 1.58
N GLY A 28 -9.71 -3.05 1.89
CA GLY A 28 -9.64 -2.45 3.21
C GLY A 28 -10.29 -3.31 4.31
N ILE A 29 -11.47 -3.89 4.04
CA ILE A 29 -12.13 -4.83 4.97
C ILE A 29 -11.25 -6.06 5.21
N LEU A 30 -10.69 -6.63 4.14
CA LEU A 30 -9.83 -7.81 4.23
C LEU A 30 -8.54 -7.53 5.01
N ILE A 31 -7.87 -6.38 4.79
CA ILE A 31 -6.68 -6.01 5.56
C ILE A 31 -7.00 -5.97 7.06
N LEU A 32 -8.10 -5.33 7.47
CA LEU A 32 -8.49 -5.24 8.89
C LEU A 32 -8.83 -6.63 9.47
N LEU A 33 -9.62 -7.42 8.75
CA LEU A 33 -9.99 -8.76 9.18
C LEU A 33 -8.75 -9.65 9.35
N ILE A 34 -7.83 -9.61 8.39
CA ILE A 34 -6.65 -10.46 8.37
C ILE A 34 -5.63 -9.99 9.42
N ALA A 35 -5.41 -8.69 9.57
CA ALA A 35 -4.53 -8.16 10.61
C ALA A 35 -5.03 -8.48 12.02
N THR A 36 -6.34 -8.31 12.27
CA THR A 36 -6.95 -8.65 13.57
C THR A 36 -6.85 -10.15 13.85
N LEU A 37 -7.23 -10.99 12.89
CA LEU A 37 -7.14 -12.45 13.02
C LEU A 37 -5.69 -12.90 13.22
N GLY A 38 -4.74 -12.33 12.49
CA GLY A 38 -3.32 -12.62 12.62
C GLY A 38 -2.77 -12.31 14.01
N LEU A 39 -3.15 -11.17 14.60
CA LEU A 39 -2.79 -10.82 15.98
C LEU A 39 -3.41 -11.77 17.01
N VAL A 40 -4.66 -12.19 16.81
CA VAL A 40 -5.34 -13.17 17.69
C VAL A 40 -4.65 -14.54 17.61
N LEU A 41 -4.31 -15.01 16.42
CA LEU A 41 -3.61 -16.29 16.23
C LEU A 41 -2.19 -16.26 16.81
N ASP A 42 -1.46 -15.19 16.56
CA ASP A 42 -0.12 -15.01 17.11
C ASP A 42 -0.14 -14.90 18.65
N GLY A 43 -1.21 -14.34 19.23
CA GLY A 43 -1.39 -14.24 20.69
C GLY A 43 -1.82 -15.54 21.35
N SER A 44 -2.61 -16.36 20.68
CA SER A 44 -3.09 -17.64 21.20
C SER A 44 -2.08 -18.77 21.01
N VAL A 45 -1.49 -18.87 19.82
CA VAL A 45 -0.61 -19.97 19.41
C VAL A 45 0.85 -19.53 19.37
N GLY A 46 1.14 -18.33 18.85
CA GLY A 46 2.50 -17.84 18.64
C GLY A 46 3.32 -17.68 19.92
N ILE A 47 2.69 -17.32 21.04
CA ILE A 47 3.36 -17.18 22.35
C ILE A 47 3.98 -18.51 22.82
N ARG A 48 3.45 -19.65 22.38
CA ARG A 48 3.94 -20.99 22.77
C ARG A 48 5.12 -21.48 21.93
N LEU A 49 5.46 -20.77 20.85
CA LEU A 49 6.47 -21.18 19.89
C LEU A 49 7.81 -20.46 20.12
N PRO A 50 8.94 -21.14 19.84
CA PRO A 50 10.24 -20.47 19.82
C PRO A 50 10.29 -19.41 18.71
N LYS A 51 11.02 -18.31 18.94
CA LYS A 51 11.02 -17.11 18.07
C LYS A 51 11.23 -17.41 16.58
N TRP A 52 12.20 -18.27 16.25
CA TRP A 52 12.51 -18.65 14.86
C TRP A 52 11.33 -19.36 14.16
N SER A 53 10.66 -20.27 14.87
CA SER A 53 9.51 -20.99 14.36
C SER A 53 8.28 -20.08 14.25
N ARG A 54 8.08 -19.19 15.23
CA ARG A 54 6.97 -18.21 15.22
C ARG A 54 7.05 -17.31 14.01
N ILE A 55 8.23 -16.74 13.70
CA ILE A 55 8.42 -15.86 12.54
C ILE A 55 8.02 -16.57 11.24
N SER A 56 8.58 -17.76 11.00
CA SER A 56 8.33 -18.51 9.77
C SER A 56 6.87 -18.93 9.64
N CYS A 57 6.29 -19.45 10.73
CA CYS A 57 4.89 -19.89 10.75
C CYS A 57 3.93 -18.73 10.52
N SER A 58 4.13 -17.59 11.19
CA SER A 58 3.30 -16.41 11.00
C SER A 58 3.40 -15.87 9.57
N ILE A 59 4.58 -15.83 8.96
CA ILE A 59 4.70 -15.40 7.54
C ILE A 59 3.92 -16.35 6.62
N ILE A 60 4.14 -17.66 6.73
CA ILE A 60 3.47 -18.65 5.87
C ILE A 60 1.96 -18.58 6.05
N LEU A 61 1.49 -18.53 7.30
CA LEU A 61 0.07 -18.46 7.62
C LEU A 61 -0.56 -17.20 7.06
N MET A 62 0.04 -16.04 7.28
CA MET A 62 -0.53 -14.76 6.85
C MET A 62 -0.55 -14.64 5.33
N VAL A 63 0.51 -15.04 4.64
CA VAL A 63 0.56 -15.03 3.16
C VAL A 63 -0.44 -16.02 2.56
N SER A 64 -0.53 -17.23 3.10
CA SER A 64 -1.48 -18.23 2.64
C SER A 64 -2.92 -17.77 2.85
N LEU A 65 -3.20 -17.19 4.02
CA LEU A 65 -4.52 -16.71 4.39
C LEU A 65 -4.94 -15.48 3.56
N THR A 66 -4.04 -14.52 3.33
CA THR A 66 -4.34 -13.41 2.40
C THR A 66 -4.61 -13.91 1.00
N TYR A 67 -3.71 -14.71 0.44
CA TYR A 67 -3.87 -15.21 -0.92
C TYR A 67 -5.18 -15.97 -1.11
N SER A 68 -5.50 -16.88 -0.18
CA SER A 68 -6.73 -17.68 -0.23
C SER A 68 -8.00 -16.82 -0.08
N LEU A 69 -8.06 -15.94 0.91
CA LEU A 69 -9.25 -15.10 1.13
C LEU A 69 -9.49 -14.14 -0.03
N PHE A 70 -8.44 -13.49 -0.55
CA PHE A 70 -8.59 -12.60 -1.70
C PHE A 70 -9.07 -13.36 -2.94
N GLN A 71 -8.56 -14.57 -3.20
CA GLN A 71 -9.05 -15.39 -4.32
C GLN A 71 -10.51 -15.81 -4.15
N ILE A 72 -10.91 -16.27 -2.97
CA ILE A 72 -12.30 -16.66 -2.71
C ILE A 72 -13.23 -15.45 -2.89
N VAL A 73 -12.89 -14.31 -2.30
CA VAL A 73 -13.75 -13.12 -2.35
C VAL A 73 -13.83 -12.55 -3.77
N LEU A 74 -12.69 -12.35 -4.44
CA LEU A 74 -12.67 -11.75 -5.78
C LEU A 74 -13.25 -12.68 -6.85
N ARG A 75 -12.90 -13.98 -6.82
CA ARG A 75 -13.33 -14.91 -7.86
C ARG A 75 -14.70 -15.51 -7.59
N ALA A 76 -14.96 -15.99 -6.37
CA ALA A 76 -16.18 -16.75 -6.08
C ALA A 76 -17.37 -15.84 -5.72
N ILE A 77 -17.13 -14.71 -5.04
CA ILE A 77 -18.23 -13.82 -4.62
C ILE A 77 -18.48 -12.73 -5.67
N LEU A 78 -17.41 -12.16 -6.23
CA LEU A 78 -17.52 -10.96 -7.07
C LEU A 78 -17.40 -11.26 -8.58
N GLY A 79 -16.96 -12.46 -8.93
CA GLY A 79 -16.83 -12.91 -10.33
C GLY A 79 -15.71 -12.23 -11.11
N TYR A 80 -14.71 -11.64 -10.43
CA TYR A 80 -13.59 -10.99 -11.09
C TYR A 80 -12.57 -12.00 -11.63
N ASN A 81 -12.03 -11.70 -12.81
CA ASN A 81 -10.84 -12.37 -13.32
C ASN A 81 -9.62 -11.73 -12.65
N ILE A 82 -8.87 -12.54 -11.91
CA ILE A 82 -7.69 -12.08 -11.18
C ILE A 82 -6.47 -12.30 -12.06
N ASP A 83 -5.82 -11.22 -12.47
CA ASP A 83 -4.56 -11.28 -13.20
C ASP A 83 -3.41 -11.77 -12.29
N THR A 84 -2.35 -12.25 -12.94
CA THR A 84 -1.13 -12.73 -12.25
C THR A 84 -0.50 -11.61 -11.41
N SER A 85 -0.45 -10.38 -11.91
CA SER A 85 0.08 -9.21 -11.20
C SER A 85 -0.69 -8.92 -9.91
N THR A 86 -2.02 -8.88 -9.99
CA THR A 86 -2.93 -8.68 -8.85
C THR A 86 -2.76 -9.77 -7.80
N SER A 87 -2.60 -11.02 -8.23
CA SER A 87 -2.31 -12.16 -7.35
C SER A 87 -0.99 -11.98 -6.58
N ILE A 88 0.05 -11.50 -7.25
CA ILE A 88 1.35 -11.23 -6.61
C ILE A 88 1.25 -10.06 -5.62
N PHE A 89 0.46 -9.02 -5.92
CA PHE A 89 0.20 -7.94 -4.96
C PHE A 89 -0.45 -8.44 -3.67
N HIS A 90 -1.37 -9.42 -3.72
CA HIS A 90 -1.95 -10.01 -2.52
C HIS A 90 -0.93 -10.79 -1.67
N ILE A 91 0.08 -11.38 -2.30
CA ILE A 91 1.20 -12.04 -1.60
C ILE A 91 2.02 -11.00 -0.84
N PHE A 92 2.40 -9.90 -1.51
CA PHE A 92 3.12 -8.80 -0.86
C PHE A 92 2.31 -8.18 0.28
N LEU A 93 1.01 -7.99 0.09
CA LEU A 93 0.11 -7.50 1.13
C LEU A 93 0.10 -8.43 2.35
N GLY A 94 0.07 -9.75 2.16
CA GLY A 94 0.22 -10.73 3.25
C GLY A 94 1.55 -10.63 3.98
N LEU A 95 2.64 -10.41 3.26
CA LEU A 95 3.97 -10.23 3.84
C LEU A 95 4.07 -8.95 4.67
N LEU A 96 3.47 -7.85 4.20
CA LEU A 96 3.41 -6.58 4.94
C LEU A 96 2.55 -6.69 6.22
N ILE A 97 1.42 -7.39 6.16
CA ILE A 97 0.60 -7.65 7.35
C ILE A 97 1.37 -8.55 8.34
N ALA A 98 2.06 -9.58 7.86
CA ALA A 98 2.90 -10.43 8.69
C ALA A 98 4.02 -9.65 9.38
N ASN A 99 4.67 -8.72 8.66
CA ASN A 99 5.68 -7.83 9.20
C ASN A 99 5.12 -6.99 10.36
N HIS A 100 3.92 -6.42 10.20
CA HIS A 100 3.25 -5.68 11.27
C HIS A 100 2.96 -6.55 12.50
N ILE A 101 2.51 -7.79 12.32
CA ILE A 101 2.19 -8.70 13.43
C ILE A 101 3.47 -9.09 14.21
N LEU A 102 4.58 -9.32 13.50
CA LEU A 102 5.82 -9.79 14.11
C LEU A 102 6.61 -8.69 14.81
N TYR A 103 6.62 -7.48 14.25
CA TYR A 103 7.42 -6.35 14.71
C TYR A 103 6.60 -5.19 15.31
N GLY A 104 5.28 -5.38 15.46
CA GLY A 104 4.37 -4.44 16.12
C GLY A 104 4.68 -4.24 17.60
N GLU A 105 4.11 -3.20 18.21
CA GLU A 105 4.26 -2.93 19.64
C GLU A 105 3.75 -4.12 20.48
N GLU A 106 4.45 -4.45 21.57
CA GLU A 106 4.12 -5.59 22.44
C GLU A 106 2.74 -5.45 23.12
N ASP A 107 2.24 -4.22 23.24
CA ASP A 107 0.95 -3.91 23.86
C ASP A 107 -0.20 -4.07 22.85
N ARG A 108 -0.88 -5.22 22.93
CA ARG A 108 -1.91 -5.67 21.96
C ARG A 108 -3.26 -4.99 22.20
N ASN A 109 -3.31 -3.69 21.99
CA ASN A 109 -4.54 -2.94 22.14
C ASN A 109 -5.40 -3.00 20.87
N TYR A 110 -6.30 -3.98 20.80
CA TYR A 110 -7.21 -4.18 19.67
C TYR A 110 -8.09 -2.97 19.36
N ASN A 111 -8.50 -2.21 20.38
CA ASN A 111 -9.34 -1.03 20.19
C ASN A 111 -8.61 0.05 19.38
N LEU A 112 -7.32 0.26 19.67
CA LEU A 112 -6.51 1.24 18.95
C LEU A 112 -6.14 0.74 17.55
N LEU A 113 -5.85 -0.54 17.39
CA LEU A 113 -5.64 -1.15 16.07
C LEU A 113 -6.88 -0.96 15.17
N LEU A 114 -8.07 -1.25 15.68
CA LEU A 114 -9.32 -1.07 14.94
C LEU A 114 -9.62 0.41 14.66
N LEU A 115 -9.38 1.31 15.62
CA LEU A 115 -9.61 2.74 15.45
C LEU A 115 -8.68 3.34 14.39
N GLU A 116 -7.37 3.09 14.51
CA GLU A 116 -6.38 3.60 13.57
C GLU A 116 -6.49 2.93 12.21
N GLY A 117 -6.76 1.63 12.20
CA GLY A 117 -7.05 0.87 10.99
C GLY A 117 -8.33 1.34 10.28
N ALA A 118 -9.38 1.70 11.01
CA ALA A 118 -10.57 2.31 10.42
C ALA A 118 -10.26 3.69 9.81
N GLY A 119 -9.38 4.48 10.43
CA GLY A 119 -8.88 5.73 9.85
C GLY A 119 -8.13 5.49 8.53
N ALA A 120 -7.24 4.48 8.50
CA ALA A 120 -6.53 4.08 7.29
C ALA A 120 -7.48 3.58 6.19
N PHE A 121 -8.48 2.78 6.56
CA PHE A 121 -9.52 2.32 5.66
C PHE A 121 -10.36 3.47 5.09
N ALA A 122 -10.79 4.41 5.92
CA ALA A 122 -11.52 5.59 5.47
C ALA A 122 -10.69 6.43 4.49
N THR A 123 -9.40 6.57 4.75
CA THR A 123 -8.47 7.28 3.86
C THR A 123 -8.31 6.56 2.52
N LEU A 124 -8.19 5.24 2.53
CA LEU A 124 -8.17 4.42 1.31
C LEU A 124 -9.44 4.65 0.47
N LEU A 125 -10.62 4.66 1.09
CA LEU A 125 -11.88 4.93 0.41
C LEU A 125 -11.94 6.35 -0.17
N ILE A 126 -11.52 7.37 0.59
CA ILE A 126 -11.50 8.75 0.11
C ILE A 126 -10.58 8.89 -1.11
N ILE A 127 -9.38 8.33 -1.05
CA ILE A 127 -8.43 8.31 -2.18
C ILE A 127 -9.09 7.64 -3.39
N SER A 128 -9.77 6.51 -3.17
CA SER A 128 -10.41 5.78 -4.25
C SER A 128 -11.55 6.54 -4.91
N ILE A 129 -12.39 7.22 -4.13
CA ILE A 129 -13.47 8.07 -4.65
C ILE A 129 -12.88 9.19 -5.52
N ILE A 130 -11.82 9.84 -5.04
CA ILE A 130 -11.14 10.91 -5.79
C ILE A 130 -10.58 10.36 -7.10
N ARG A 131 -9.88 9.21 -7.07
CA ARG A 131 -9.25 8.63 -8.25
C ARG A 131 -10.27 8.16 -9.28
N GLU A 132 -11.29 7.41 -8.85
CA GLU A 132 -12.35 6.90 -9.74
C GLU A 132 -13.12 8.06 -10.38
N PHE A 133 -13.49 9.06 -9.59
CA PHE A 133 -14.23 10.22 -10.09
C PHE A 133 -13.41 11.06 -11.09
N MET A 134 -12.13 11.31 -10.82
CA MET A 134 -11.27 12.10 -11.70
C MET A 134 -10.86 11.36 -12.98
N ALA A 135 -10.76 10.04 -12.92
CA ALA A 135 -10.43 9.20 -14.09
C ALA A 135 -11.66 8.98 -14.99
N GLU A 136 -12.77 8.52 -14.42
CA GLU A 136 -13.89 7.96 -15.17
C GLU A 136 -15.19 8.78 -15.03
N GLY A 137 -15.24 9.72 -14.09
CA GLY A 137 -16.46 10.46 -13.75
C GLY A 137 -17.52 9.59 -13.07
N THR A 138 -17.11 8.44 -12.55
CA THR A 138 -17.92 7.44 -11.85
C THR A 138 -17.54 7.39 -10.37
N VAL A 139 -18.48 6.96 -9.55
CA VAL A 139 -18.20 6.51 -8.17
C VAL A 139 -18.96 5.21 -7.99
N TYR A 140 -18.25 4.15 -7.60
CA TYR A 140 -18.81 2.81 -7.47
C TYR A 140 -19.42 2.30 -8.80
N GLY A 141 -18.84 2.68 -9.93
CA GLY A 141 -19.35 2.37 -11.27
C GLY A 141 -20.59 3.15 -11.71
N PHE A 142 -21.18 3.98 -10.84
CA PHE A 142 -22.28 4.86 -11.21
C PHE A 142 -21.74 6.18 -11.78
N LYS A 143 -22.14 6.51 -13.01
CA LYS A 143 -21.73 7.74 -13.69
C LYS A 143 -22.39 8.94 -13.00
N LEU A 144 -21.60 9.76 -12.32
CA LEU A 144 -22.09 10.95 -11.63
C LEU A 144 -22.02 12.19 -12.52
N ALA A 145 -21.02 12.27 -13.39
CA ALA A 145 -20.85 13.42 -14.28
C ALA A 145 -20.12 13.09 -15.59
N GLU A 146 -20.61 13.67 -16.69
CA GLU A 146 -19.91 13.75 -17.97
C GLU A 146 -19.02 15.00 -17.98
N ILE A 147 -17.95 14.96 -17.20
CA ILE A 147 -16.98 16.07 -17.16
C ILE A 147 -15.98 15.88 -18.30
N ASN A 148 -15.73 16.94 -19.07
CA ASN A 148 -14.73 16.96 -20.15
C ASN A 148 -13.27 16.90 -19.65
N PHE A 149 -13.05 16.99 -18.34
CA PHE A 149 -11.73 16.99 -17.69
C PHE A 149 -11.36 15.61 -17.11
N ARG A 150 -11.66 14.53 -17.83
CA ARG A 150 -11.20 13.17 -17.46
C ARG A 150 -9.71 13.05 -17.78
N SER A 151 -8.92 12.61 -16.80
CA SER A 151 -7.50 12.35 -17.01
C SER A 151 -7.15 10.93 -16.59
N ASN A 152 -6.66 10.14 -17.55
CA ASN A 152 -6.11 8.82 -17.29
C ASN A 152 -4.91 8.88 -16.34
N GLY A 153 -4.30 10.06 -16.12
CA GLY A 153 -3.27 10.27 -15.10
C GLY A 153 -3.66 9.78 -13.69
N PHE A 154 -4.95 9.83 -13.33
CA PHE A 154 -5.44 9.41 -12.01
C PHE A 154 -5.57 7.89 -11.85
N THR A 155 -5.62 7.12 -12.94
CA THR A 155 -5.59 5.65 -12.88
C THR A 155 -4.17 5.13 -12.66
N HIS A 156 -3.16 5.88 -13.10
CA HIS A 156 -1.76 5.51 -12.93
C HIS A 156 -1.30 5.51 -11.46
N VAL A 157 -0.30 4.68 -11.19
CA VAL A 157 0.34 4.48 -9.89
C VAL A 157 0.96 5.78 -9.34
N VAL A 158 1.35 6.71 -10.21
CA VAL A 158 1.83 8.06 -9.86
C VAL A 158 0.85 8.78 -8.93
N ALA A 159 -0.42 8.86 -9.32
CA ALA A 159 -1.46 9.49 -8.51
C ALA A 159 -1.69 8.71 -7.21
N GLY A 160 -1.61 7.38 -7.26
CA GLY A 160 -1.68 6.51 -6.08
C GLY A 160 -0.61 6.83 -5.04
N PHE A 161 0.65 6.96 -5.45
CA PHE A 161 1.77 7.30 -4.55
C PHE A 161 1.62 8.68 -3.90
N ILE A 162 1.26 9.69 -4.69
CA ILE A 162 1.09 11.06 -4.20
C ILE A 162 -0.09 11.12 -3.21
N LEU A 163 -1.24 10.55 -3.57
CA LEU A 163 -2.44 10.56 -2.72
C LEU A 163 -2.26 9.70 -1.47
N ALA A 164 -1.60 8.54 -1.57
CA ALA A 164 -1.25 7.72 -0.40
C ALA A 164 -0.34 8.50 0.55
N GLY A 165 0.67 9.21 0.03
CA GLY A 165 1.55 10.03 0.83
C GLY A 165 0.81 11.15 1.57
N LEU A 166 -0.08 11.86 0.88
CA LEU A 166 -0.93 12.89 1.48
C LEU A 166 -1.91 12.32 2.51
N GLY A 167 -2.58 11.21 2.19
CA GLY A 167 -3.53 10.54 3.07
C GLY A 167 -2.89 10.07 4.37
N LEU A 168 -1.72 9.45 4.29
CA LEU A 168 -0.94 9.05 5.46
C LEU A 168 -0.46 10.27 6.27
N ALA A 169 -0.11 11.39 5.63
CA ALA A 169 0.25 12.61 6.36
C ALA A 169 -0.92 13.15 7.20
N VAL A 170 -2.14 13.10 6.65
CA VAL A 170 -3.36 13.47 7.38
C VAL A 170 -3.59 12.52 8.55
N LEU A 171 -3.47 11.20 8.34
CA LEU A 171 -3.62 10.21 9.42
C LEU A 171 -2.56 10.39 10.51
N ASN A 172 -1.31 10.63 10.14
CA ASN A 172 -0.22 10.90 11.06
C ASN A 172 -0.48 12.15 11.91
N LYS A 173 -1.11 13.17 11.33
CA LYS A 173 -1.54 14.38 12.06
C LYS A 173 -2.67 14.07 13.05
N ILE A 174 -3.69 13.30 12.63
CA ILE A 174 -4.83 12.92 13.48
C ILE A 174 -4.35 12.10 14.68
N PHE A 175 -3.53 11.08 14.45
CA PHE A 175 -3.02 10.19 15.50
C PHE A 175 -1.73 10.69 16.16
N LYS A 176 -1.26 11.90 15.82
CA LYS A 176 -0.10 12.58 16.42
C LYS A 176 1.21 11.78 16.36
N TYR A 177 1.42 11.03 15.28
CA TYR A 177 2.70 10.36 15.00
C TYR A 177 3.77 11.40 14.66
N LYS A 178 4.81 11.50 15.50
CA LYS A 178 5.86 12.55 15.40
C LYS A 178 7.11 12.16 14.61
N ASP A 179 7.35 10.86 14.45
CA ASP A 179 8.48 10.29 13.71
C ASP A 179 7.96 9.03 13.00
N VAL A 180 7.48 9.21 11.78
CA VAL A 180 7.15 8.09 10.91
C VAL A 180 8.39 7.81 10.08
N LYS A 181 9.31 7.03 10.65
CA LYS A 181 10.25 6.25 9.83
C LYS A 181 9.43 5.15 9.16
N SER A 182 8.56 5.53 8.21
CA SER A 182 7.88 4.55 7.38
C SER A 182 8.97 3.85 6.57
N GLU A 183 8.97 2.52 6.58
CA GLU A 183 9.80 1.76 5.66
C GLU A 183 9.09 1.77 4.29
N GLY A 184 8.99 2.96 3.69
CA GLY A 184 8.28 3.19 2.42
C GLY A 184 8.87 2.35 1.29
N ILE A 185 10.15 1.98 1.40
CA ILE A 185 10.82 1.00 0.54
C ILE A 185 10.02 -0.31 0.42
N TYR A 186 9.42 -0.82 1.49
CA TYR A 186 8.63 -2.07 1.44
C TYR A 186 7.32 -1.92 0.65
N VAL A 187 6.82 -0.70 0.51
CA VAL A 187 5.65 -0.39 -0.31
C VAL A 187 6.06 -0.17 -1.76
N ILE A 188 7.18 0.51 -1.99
CA ILE A 188 7.67 0.87 -3.32
C ILE A 188 8.18 -0.34 -4.09
N LEU A 189 8.83 -1.30 -3.41
CA LEU A 189 9.42 -2.48 -4.05
C LEU A 189 8.39 -3.36 -4.80
N PRO A 190 7.26 -3.79 -4.19
CA PRO A 190 6.23 -4.54 -4.91
C PRO A 190 5.73 -3.81 -6.15
N VAL A 191 5.60 -2.49 -6.06
CA VAL A 191 5.10 -1.65 -7.15
C VAL A 191 6.13 -1.56 -8.27
N ALA A 192 7.42 -1.38 -7.95
CA ALA A 192 8.50 -1.36 -8.94
C ALA A 192 8.68 -2.69 -9.67
N LEU A 193 8.43 -3.80 -8.98
CA LEU A 193 8.50 -5.13 -9.58
C LEU A 193 7.37 -5.40 -10.57
N LEU A 194 6.16 -4.89 -10.30
CA LEU A 194 4.96 -5.29 -11.04
C LEU A 194 4.43 -4.21 -11.99
N VAL A 195 4.73 -2.95 -11.72
CA VAL A 195 4.34 -1.81 -12.56
C VAL A 195 5.61 -1.07 -12.95
N GLN A 196 6.15 -1.42 -14.11
CA GLN A 196 7.35 -0.79 -14.62
C GLN A 196 7.01 0.62 -15.14
N PRO A 197 7.79 1.65 -14.79
CA PRO A 197 7.53 3.01 -15.24
C PRO A 197 7.84 3.24 -16.73
N PHE A 198 8.76 2.46 -17.31
CA PHE A 198 9.12 2.53 -18.72
C PHE A 198 9.55 1.15 -19.22
N THR A 199 9.48 0.94 -20.54
CA THR A 199 9.95 -0.26 -21.22
C THR A 199 11.00 0.12 -22.26
N ILE A 200 12.09 -0.66 -22.34
CA ILE A 200 13.14 -0.44 -23.34
C ILE A 200 12.92 -1.43 -24.50
N ASP A 201 12.37 -0.95 -25.61
CA ASP A 201 12.03 -1.80 -26.77
C ASP A 201 13.26 -2.43 -27.46
N SER A 202 14.45 -1.87 -27.24
CA SER A 202 15.70 -2.31 -27.88
C SER A 202 16.45 -3.43 -27.15
N ILE A 203 15.98 -3.87 -25.97
CA ILE A 203 16.64 -4.87 -25.13
C ILE A 203 15.67 -6.02 -24.84
N GLU A 204 16.19 -7.21 -24.54
CA GLU A 204 15.37 -8.33 -24.06
C GLU A 204 14.52 -7.90 -22.85
N SER A 205 13.22 -8.25 -22.87
CA SER A 205 12.22 -7.80 -21.89
C SER A 205 12.63 -8.08 -20.43
N SER A 206 13.30 -9.20 -20.18
CA SER A 206 13.80 -9.60 -18.86
C SER A 206 14.88 -8.63 -18.34
N VAL A 207 15.83 -8.24 -19.19
CA VAL A 207 16.91 -7.33 -18.85
C VAL A 207 16.40 -5.89 -18.73
N GLY A 208 15.49 -5.48 -19.64
CA GLY A 208 14.82 -4.17 -19.55
C GLY A 208 14.06 -3.99 -18.24
N MET A 209 13.35 -5.03 -17.80
CA MET A 209 12.66 -5.05 -16.50
C MET A 209 13.62 -4.83 -15.32
N VAL A 210 14.74 -5.56 -15.29
CA VAL A 210 15.74 -5.43 -14.21
C VAL A 210 16.31 -4.00 -14.16
N ILE A 211 16.60 -3.41 -15.32
CA ILE A 211 17.09 -2.04 -15.42
C ILE A 211 16.05 -1.04 -14.88
N ALA A 212 14.78 -1.20 -15.26
CA ALA A 212 13.70 -0.32 -14.78
C ALA A 212 13.54 -0.37 -13.26
N ILE A 213 13.56 -1.57 -12.67
CA ILE A 213 13.50 -1.76 -11.21
C ILE A 213 14.68 -1.09 -10.52
N LEU A 214 15.90 -1.34 -11.00
CA LEU A 214 17.12 -0.77 -10.42
C LEU A 214 17.14 0.75 -10.52
N ALA A 215 16.69 1.33 -11.64
CA ALA A 215 16.61 2.77 -11.83
C ALA A 215 15.69 3.43 -10.81
N VAL A 216 14.47 2.90 -10.62
CA VAL A 216 13.50 3.39 -9.63
C VAL A 216 14.09 3.31 -8.23
N MET A 217 14.61 2.15 -7.84
CA MET A 217 15.15 1.92 -6.50
C MET A 217 16.36 2.82 -6.23
N PHE A 218 17.25 2.99 -7.21
CA PHE A 218 18.43 3.85 -7.07
C PHE A 218 18.04 5.33 -6.94
N MET A 219 17.10 5.81 -7.76
CA MET A 219 16.61 7.19 -7.68
C MET A 219 15.94 7.49 -6.34
N VAL A 220 15.02 6.63 -5.89
CA VAL A 220 14.33 6.78 -4.59
C VAL A 220 15.36 6.75 -3.46
N TYR A 221 16.30 5.81 -3.48
CA TYR A 221 17.37 5.74 -2.48
C TYR A 221 18.24 7.00 -2.46
N SER A 222 18.62 7.51 -3.64
CA SER A 222 19.41 8.72 -3.79
C SER A 222 18.68 9.93 -3.20
N ILE A 223 17.39 10.09 -3.51
CA ILE A 223 16.54 11.17 -3.01
C ILE A 223 16.43 11.08 -1.47
N ASN A 224 16.14 9.90 -0.93
CA ASN A 224 16.01 9.72 0.52
C ASN A 224 17.32 10.02 1.27
N LYS A 225 18.47 9.75 0.66
CA LYS A 225 19.79 10.05 1.25
C LYS A 225 20.13 11.55 1.24
N HIS A 226 19.66 12.29 0.24
CA HIS A 226 19.99 13.72 0.06
C HIS A 226 18.89 14.70 0.52
N LEU A 227 17.68 14.21 0.83
CA LEU A 227 16.60 15.02 1.40
C LEU A 227 16.93 15.42 2.84
N VAL A 228 17.66 16.53 2.99
CA VAL A 228 17.86 17.20 4.29
C VAL A 228 16.88 18.36 4.37
N PHE A 229 15.74 18.16 5.02
CA PHE A 229 14.78 19.24 5.24
C PHE A 229 15.28 20.17 6.35
N SER A 230 15.74 21.37 5.99
CA SER A 230 16.34 22.33 6.91
C SER A 230 15.32 23.06 7.81
N LYS A 231 14.05 23.18 7.39
CA LYS A 231 12.94 23.76 8.17
C LYS A 231 11.59 23.14 7.77
N LEU A 232 11.23 21.99 8.34
CA LEU A 232 9.91 21.39 8.12
C LEU A 232 8.84 22.18 8.88
N SER A 233 7.82 22.67 8.18
CA SER A 233 6.60 23.13 8.82
C SER A 233 5.96 21.96 9.59
N LYS A 234 5.15 22.25 10.62
CA LYS A 234 4.45 21.21 11.41
C LYS A 234 3.64 20.24 10.54
N GLU A 235 3.25 20.67 9.34
CA GLU A 235 2.40 19.91 8.41
C GLU A 235 3.21 18.97 7.51
N ILE A 236 4.39 19.41 7.06
CA ILE A 236 5.27 18.60 6.20
C ILE A 236 6.07 17.58 7.03
N LYS A 237 6.24 17.83 8.34
CA LYS A 237 6.96 16.90 9.24
C LYS A 237 6.37 15.48 9.28
N ASN A 238 5.07 15.35 9.01
CA ASN A 238 4.35 14.08 9.09
C ASN A 238 4.15 13.41 7.72
N LEU A 239 4.67 14.01 6.64
CA LEU A 239 4.54 13.51 5.28
C LEU A 239 5.53 12.35 5.07
N PRO A 240 5.08 11.16 4.63
CA PRO A 240 5.97 10.10 4.17
C PRO A 240 6.59 10.51 2.83
N ALA A 241 7.70 11.26 2.92
CA ALA A 241 8.40 11.82 1.78
C ALA A 241 8.83 10.74 0.76
N GLU A 242 9.08 9.51 1.22
CA GLU A 242 9.47 8.38 0.37
C GLU A 242 8.38 7.98 -0.64
N LEU A 243 7.10 8.01 -0.24
CA LEU A 243 6.00 7.66 -1.13
C LEU A 243 5.74 8.77 -2.15
N VAL A 244 5.80 10.03 -1.71
CA VAL A 244 5.63 11.18 -2.60
C VAL A 244 6.79 11.29 -3.58
N SER A 245 8.02 11.05 -3.12
CA SER A 245 9.20 11.03 -4.00
C SER A 245 9.13 9.88 -5.01
N ALA A 246 8.67 8.69 -4.61
CA ALA A 246 8.41 7.61 -5.53
C ALA A 246 7.39 8.01 -6.61
N GLY A 247 6.28 8.65 -6.23
CA GLY A 247 5.32 9.17 -7.20
C GLY A 247 5.95 10.12 -8.22
N MET A 248 6.80 11.05 -7.77
CA MET A 248 7.53 11.97 -8.66
C MET A 248 8.52 11.25 -9.57
N VAL A 249 9.27 10.28 -9.05
CA VAL A 249 10.21 9.47 -9.84
C VAL A 249 9.47 8.70 -10.93
N TYR A 250 8.34 8.06 -10.59
CA TYR A 250 7.50 7.38 -11.57
C TYR A 250 6.97 8.33 -12.64
N MET A 251 6.55 9.54 -12.23
CA MET A 251 6.07 10.54 -13.19
C MET A 251 7.17 10.91 -14.20
N ILE A 252 8.39 11.21 -13.72
CA ILE A 252 9.53 11.56 -14.57
C ILE A 252 9.88 10.40 -15.50
N LEU A 253 10.00 9.18 -14.95
CA LEU A 253 10.40 8.01 -15.71
C LEU A 253 9.34 7.57 -16.73
N SER A 254 8.05 7.78 -16.44
CA SER A 254 6.95 7.45 -17.36
C SER A 254 6.82 8.37 -18.58
N MET A 255 7.60 9.46 -18.63
CA MET A 255 7.65 10.34 -19.81
C MET A 255 8.60 9.83 -20.90
N PHE A 256 9.39 8.79 -20.62
CA PHE A 256 10.38 8.20 -21.53
C PHE A 256 9.91 6.83 -22.03
#